data_AF-A0A9W9ZBR1-F1
#
_entry.id   AF-A0A9W9ZBR1-F1
#
_cell.length_a   1.000
_cell.length_b   1.000
_cell.length_c   1.000
_cell.angle_alpha   90.00
_cell.angle_beta   90.00
_cell.angle_gamma   90.00
#
_symmetry.space_group_name_H-M   'P 1'
#
loop_
_entity.id
_entity.type
_entity.pdbx_description
1 polymer ?
#
loop_
_entity_poly.entity_id
_entity_poly.type
_entity_poly.pdbx_seq_one_letter_code
_entity_poly.pdbx_strand_id
1 'polypeptide(L)'
;MAKQAFLSLAVLLLVYHSVSAFNYSEAHEAKSIVDSLYERLQNELKEYKNSVEKTKEKINETEHHLVIVKKIQVLLGQLNNQQVPKIELPLGEEKRPGDSCKQNPRLQTRGVYWIKTSLKEDEATKTFCDMENGGWTLEISIANGSWKNVNTEQLLAPEMDTGKAWLSCLDARLLAVQHASDVMFSSGDNPGGIGSKWVQWKLPSGREYSTWWNHGVTQAKVQSADTSQVTVKAWNGNTKVCYQNKYGIMPLQQHGGSYPYASVNRQGNTGVNDYCMAVGVMSAGSSADGWSQNANGFDSPGSDSDWPNNRYNHQSPRVLVWLK
;
A
#
# COMPACT_ATOMS: atom_id res chain seq x y z
N MET A 1 -16.87 2.57 17.28
CA MET A 1 -17.10 3.07 18.67
C MET A 1 -16.53 4.47 18.92
N ALA A 2 -15.35 4.85 18.42
CA ALA A 2 -14.81 6.22 18.59
C ALA A 2 -15.72 7.35 18.05
N LYS A 3 -16.44 7.11 16.93
CA LYS A 3 -17.38 8.09 16.36
C LYS A 3 -18.57 8.42 17.28
N GLN A 4 -18.97 7.51 18.16
CA GLN A 4 -20.06 7.75 19.12
C GLN A 4 -19.62 8.64 20.28
N ALA A 5 -18.36 8.50 20.74
CA ALA A 5 -17.81 9.33 21.82
C ALA A 5 -17.61 10.81 21.40
N PHE A 6 -17.17 11.05 20.15
CA PHE A 6 -17.01 12.41 19.63
C PHE A 6 -18.34 13.14 19.44
N LEU A 7 -19.40 12.42 19.04
CA LEU A 7 -20.73 13.00 18.88
C LEU A 7 -21.29 13.45 20.24
N SER A 8 -21.09 12.66 21.29
CA SER A 8 -21.51 13.01 22.66
C SER A 8 -20.78 14.22 23.22
N LEU A 9 -19.47 14.37 22.93
CA LEU A 9 -18.67 15.50 23.41
C LEU A 9 -19.07 16.83 22.73
N ALA A 10 -19.37 16.79 21.44
CA ALA A 10 -19.84 17.97 20.68
C ALA A 10 -21.22 18.45 21.17
N VAL A 11 -22.12 17.51 21.49
CA VAL A 11 -23.43 17.84 22.08
C VAL A 11 -23.28 18.47 23.47
N LEU A 12 -22.38 17.97 24.31
CA LEU A 12 -22.08 18.55 25.63
C LEU A 12 -21.54 19.98 25.54
N LEU A 13 -20.65 20.27 24.59
CA LEU A 13 -20.11 21.62 24.37
C LEU A 13 -21.17 22.61 23.86
N LEU A 14 -22.11 22.14 23.03
CA LEU A 14 -23.24 22.93 22.53
C LEU A 14 -24.27 23.23 23.63
N VAL A 15 -24.52 22.27 24.52
CA VAL A 15 -25.37 22.48 25.72
C VAL A 15 -24.70 23.48 26.68
N TYR A 16 -23.39 23.38 26.90
CA TYR A 16 -22.65 24.31 27.76
C TYR A 16 -22.73 25.77 27.27
N HIS A 17 -22.72 26.00 25.95
CA HIS A 17 -22.85 27.34 25.37
C HIS A 17 -24.28 27.89 25.45
N SER A 18 -25.30 27.05 25.36
CA SER A 18 -26.72 27.46 25.33
C SER A 18 -27.32 27.73 26.71
N VAL A 19 -26.71 27.18 27.77
CA VAL A 19 -27.12 27.41 29.18
C VAL A 19 -26.83 28.85 29.67
N SER A 20 -26.03 29.63 28.93
CA SER A 20 -25.70 31.03 29.28
C SER A 20 -26.83 32.05 29.04
N ALA A 21 -28.00 31.63 28.53
CA ALA A 21 -29.07 32.53 28.08
C ALA A 21 -30.46 32.34 28.75
N PHE A 22 -30.62 31.49 29.77
CA PHE A 22 -31.92 31.22 30.41
C PHE A 22 -31.89 31.30 31.94
N ASN A 23 -33.09 31.44 32.54
CA ASN A 23 -33.37 31.62 33.98
C ASN A 23 -32.34 30.94 34.91
N TYR A 24 -31.82 31.74 35.87
CA TYR A 24 -30.68 31.41 36.73
C TYR A 24 -30.77 30.03 37.42
N SER A 25 -31.97 29.56 37.79
CA SER A 25 -32.16 28.26 38.46
C SER A 25 -31.97 27.06 37.54
N GLU A 26 -32.58 27.08 36.35
CA GLU A 26 -32.50 25.98 35.38
C GLU A 26 -31.09 25.86 34.79
N ALA A 27 -30.42 27.00 34.63
CA ALA A 27 -29.03 27.04 34.19
C ALA A 27 -28.06 26.43 35.21
N HIS A 28 -28.29 26.67 36.51
CA HIS A 28 -27.50 26.06 37.58
C HIS A 28 -27.69 24.55 37.67
N GLU A 29 -28.93 24.06 37.51
CA GLU A 29 -29.23 22.64 37.50
C GLU A 29 -28.61 21.93 36.28
N ALA A 30 -28.75 22.51 35.09
CA ALA A 30 -28.14 22.00 33.87
C ALA A 30 -26.60 21.93 33.99
N LYS A 31 -25.97 22.96 34.55
CA LYS A 31 -24.53 22.96 34.81
C LYS A 31 -24.12 21.84 35.77
N SER A 32 -24.85 21.66 36.87
CA SER A 32 -24.56 20.59 37.83
C SER A 32 -24.65 19.19 37.21
N ILE A 33 -25.61 18.97 36.31
CA ILE A 33 -25.74 17.70 35.57
C ILE A 33 -24.56 17.50 34.62
N VAL A 34 -24.17 18.54 33.88
CA VAL A 34 -23.03 18.51 32.96
C VAL A 34 -21.72 18.23 33.70
N ASP A 35 -21.48 18.88 34.83
CA ASP A 35 -20.28 18.68 35.64
C ASP A 35 -20.22 17.24 36.18
N SER A 36 -21.35 16.70 36.64
CA SER A 36 -21.44 15.30 37.09
C SER A 36 -21.18 14.29 35.96
N LEU A 37 -21.73 14.53 34.77
CA LEU A 37 -21.48 13.70 33.59
C LEU A 37 -20.02 13.76 33.15
N TYR A 38 -19.41 14.94 33.22
CA TYR A 38 -18.00 15.13 32.90
C TYR A 38 -17.09 14.35 33.85
N GLU A 39 -17.33 14.43 35.16
CA GLU A 39 -16.57 13.65 36.15
C GLU A 39 -16.71 12.14 35.92
N ARG A 40 -17.93 11.67 35.63
CA ARG A 40 -18.19 10.25 35.34
C ARG A 40 -17.42 9.79 34.09
N LEU A 41 -17.44 10.58 33.03
CA LEU A 41 -16.71 10.29 31.80
C LEU A 41 -15.18 10.23 32.04
N GLN A 42 -14.64 11.16 32.84
CA GLN A 42 -13.22 11.16 33.19
C GLN A 42 -12.83 9.91 33.98
N ASN A 43 -13.67 9.48 34.91
CA ASN A 43 -13.44 8.25 35.68
C ASN A 43 -13.48 7.00 34.78
N GLU A 44 -14.48 6.87 33.90
CA GLU A 44 -14.56 5.75 32.95
C GLU A 44 -13.36 5.73 31.99
N LEU A 45 -12.90 6.89 31.52
CA LEU A 45 -11.74 7.00 30.64
C LEU A 45 -10.45 6.59 31.36
N LYS A 46 -10.32 6.95 32.64
CA LYS A 46 -9.19 6.54 33.49
C LYS A 46 -9.20 5.03 33.73
N GLU A 47 -10.36 4.44 34.03
CA GLU A 47 -10.51 2.99 34.20
C GLU A 47 -10.18 2.24 32.92
N TYR A 48 -10.67 2.71 31.78
CA TYR A 48 -10.35 2.13 30.48
C TYR A 48 -8.85 2.16 30.19
N LYS A 49 -8.18 3.30 30.43
CA LYS A 49 -6.73 3.44 30.25
C LYS A 49 -5.96 2.45 31.14
N ASN A 50 -6.36 2.32 32.39
CA ASN A 50 -5.74 1.35 33.32
C ASN A 50 -5.96 -0.09 32.85
N SER A 51 -7.14 -0.42 32.31
CA SER A 51 -7.44 -1.75 31.76
C SER A 51 -6.57 -2.08 30.54
N VAL A 52 -6.35 -1.10 29.66
CA VAL A 52 -5.48 -1.25 28.49
C VAL A 52 -4.03 -1.49 28.91
N GLU A 53 -3.49 -0.69 29.84
CA GLU A 53 -2.11 -0.89 30.33
C GLU A 53 -1.95 -2.26 31.01
N LYS A 54 -2.90 -2.66 31.87
CA LYS A 54 -2.88 -3.98 32.50
C LYS A 54 -2.94 -5.13 31.49
N THR A 55 -3.66 -4.94 30.38
CA THR A 55 -3.74 -5.93 29.29
C THR A 55 -2.41 -6.00 28.54
N LYS A 56 -1.76 -4.86 28.30
CA LYS A 56 -0.44 -4.78 27.68
C LYS A 56 0.64 -5.47 28.53
N GLU A 57 0.60 -5.29 29.85
CA GLU A 57 1.49 -6.00 30.78
C GLU A 57 1.29 -7.53 30.70
N LYS A 58 0.03 -8.00 30.71
CA LYS A 58 -0.28 -9.43 30.57
C LYS A 58 0.17 -10.01 29.22
N ILE A 59 0.07 -9.23 28.14
CA ILE A 59 0.58 -9.63 26.83
C ILE A 59 2.10 -9.78 26.89
N ASN A 60 2.82 -8.81 27.45
CA ASN A 60 4.28 -8.90 27.61
C ASN A 60 4.70 -10.10 28.48
N GLU A 61 3.98 -10.38 29.56
CA GLU A 61 4.24 -11.56 30.41
C GLU A 61 4.00 -12.87 29.63
N THR A 62 2.94 -12.92 28.83
CA THR A 62 2.65 -14.07 27.95
C THR A 62 3.72 -14.26 26.88
N GLU A 63 4.22 -13.18 26.28
CA GLU A 63 5.34 -13.21 25.34
C GLU A 63 6.61 -13.75 26.00
N HIS A 64 6.90 -13.32 27.23
CA HIS A 64 8.05 -13.82 27.99
C HIS A 64 7.92 -15.32 28.30
N HIS A 65 6.73 -15.78 28.70
CA HIS A 65 6.45 -17.21 28.89
C HIS A 65 6.61 -18.01 27.60
N LEU A 66 6.18 -17.46 26.46
CA LEU A 66 6.36 -18.10 25.15
C LEU A 66 7.84 -18.29 24.81
N VAL A 67 8.69 -17.31 25.13
CA VAL A 67 10.15 -17.41 24.94
C VAL A 67 10.75 -18.51 25.81
N ILE A 68 10.32 -18.63 27.06
CA ILE A 68 10.77 -19.70 27.97
C ILE A 68 10.36 -21.08 27.44
N VAL A 69 9.10 -21.26 27.05
CA VAL A 69 8.60 -22.52 26.49
C VAL A 69 9.41 -22.93 25.26
N LYS A 70 9.79 -21.97 24.41
CA LYS A 70 10.65 -22.23 23.24
C LYS A 70 12.06 -22.68 23.63
N LYS A 71 12.67 -22.07 24.66
CA LYS A 71 13.99 -22.53 25.16
C LYS A 71 13.91 -23.96 25.68
N ILE A 72 12.84 -24.31 26.41
CA ILE A 72 12.59 -25.67 26.90
C ILE A 72 12.44 -26.65 25.71
N GLN A 73 11.71 -26.28 24.66
CA GLN A 73 11.54 -27.12 23.48
C GLN A 73 12.84 -27.32 22.68
N VAL A 74 13.70 -26.30 22.58
CA VAL A 74 15.03 -26.44 21.97
C VAL A 74 15.88 -27.44 22.76
N LEU A 75 15.89 -27.33 24.09
CA LEU A 75 16.61 -28.27 24.96
C LEU A 75 16.05 -29.70 24.82
N LEU A 76 14.72 -29.86 24.74
CA LEU A 76 14.09 -31.16 24.51
C LEU A 76 14.40 -31.75 23.13
N GLY A 77 14.47 -30.92 22.08
CA GLY A 77 14.87 -31.35 20.74
C GLY A 77 16.35 -31.78 20.67
N GLN A 78 17.22 -31.08 21.39
CA GLN A 78 18.63 -31.45 21.55
C GLN A 78 18.80 -32.78 22.30
N LEU A 79 17.93 -33.07 23.27
CA LEU A 79 17.94 -34.33 24.02
C LEU A 79 17.39 -35.52 23.21
N ASN A 80 16.48 -35.29 22.25
CA ASN A 80 15.78 -36.35 21.53
C ASN A 80 16.26 -36.60 20.08
N ASN A 81 17.31 -35.93 19.60
CA ASN A 81 17.84 -36.08 18.22
C ASN A 81 16.77 -35.99 17.10
N GLN A 82 15.66 -35.29 17.35
CA GLN A 82 14.60 -35.03 16.37
C GLN A 82 14.52 -33.53 16.08
N GLN A 83 14.38 -33.18 14.80
CA GLN A 83 14.26 -31.80 14.31
C GLN A 83 13.14 -31.06 15.07
N VAL A 84 13.52 -29.94 15.70
CA VAL A 84 12.59 -29.02 16.37
C VAL A 84 11.58 -28.49 15.35
N PRO A 85 10.25 -28.60 15.59
CA PRO A 85 9.25 -27.97 14.74
C PRO A 85 9.46 -26.44 14.74
N LYS A 86 9.74 -25.87 13.56
CA LYS A 86 9.98 -24.44 13.39
C LYS A 86 8.67 -23.67 13.59
N ILE A 87 8.43 -23.15 14.80
CA ILE A 87 7.34 -22.20 15.04
C ILE A 87 7.78 -20.85 14.49
N GLU A 88 7.49 -20.62 13.21
CA GLU A 88 7.59 -19.30 12.59
C GLU A 88 6.49 -18.42 13.19
N LEU A 89 6.90 -17.45 14.01
CA LEU A 89 6.04 -16.38 14.50
C LEU A 89 5.54 -15.54 13.30
N PRO A 90 4.29 -15.04 13.31
CA PRO A 90 3.76 -14.23 12.22
C PRO A 90 4.69 -13.05 11.92
N LEU A 91 4.97 -12.82 10.64
CA LEU A 91 5.66 -11.62 10.15
C LEU A 91 4.61 -10.51 9.90
N GLY A 92 5.04 -9.31 9.53
CA GLY A 92 4.10 -8.22 9.19
C GLY A 92 3.73 -7.32 10.36
N GLU A 93 4.43 -7.44 11.49
CA GLU A 93 4.34 -6.54 12.64
C GLU A 93 5.51 -5.54 12.61
N GLU A 94 5.38 -4.41 13.32
CA GLU A 94 6.38 -3.33 13.32
C GLU A 94 7.79 -3.83 13.72
N LYS A 95 7.87 -4.68 14.74
CA LYS A 95 9.14 -5.25 15.22
C LYS A 95 9.67 -6.36 14.31
N ARG A 96 8.83 -6.93 13.44
CA ARG A 96 9.12 -8.09 12.59
C ARG A 96 8.41 -7.95 11.24
N PRO A 97 8.79 -6.94 10.43
CA PRO A 97 8.16 -6.68 9.14
C PRO A 97 8.36 -7.88 8.21
N GLY A 98 7.38 -8.15 7.36
CA GLY A 98 7.52 -9.14 6.28
C GLY A 98 8.34 -8.56 5.13
N ASP A 99 8.99 -9.41 4.33
CA ASP A 99 9.64 -8.93 3.11
C ASP A 99 8.61 -8.71 1.98
N SER A 100 7.49 -9.42 2.02
CA SER A 100 6.30 -9.21 1.17
C SER A 100 5.04 -9.78 1.83
N CYS A 101 3.87 -9.48 1.28
CA CYS A 101 2.63 -10.09 1.75
C CYS A 101 2.64 -11.62 1.53
N LYS A 102 3.10 -12.10 0.37
CA LYS A 102 3.20 -13.53 0.02
C LYS A 102 4.10 -14.35 0.96
N GLN A 103 5.13 -13.75 1.53
CA GLN A 103 6.05 -14.44 2.44
C GLN A 103 5.40 -14.88 3.76
N ASN A 104 4.15 -14.51 3.99
CA ASN A 104 3.44 -14.78 5.22
C ASN A 104 2.24 -15.71 5.05
N PRO A 105 2.46 -17.00 4.72
CA PRO A 105 1.38 -17.95 4.43
C PRO A 105 0.47 -18.26 5.63
N ARG A 106 0.83 -17.84 6.85
CA ARG A 106 0.02 -18.00 8.07
C ARG A 106 -0.96 -16.84 8.30
N LEU A 107 -0.76 -15.71 7.64
CA LEU A 107 -1.74 -14.63 7.60
C LEU A 107 -2.66 -14.86 6.40
N GLN A 108 -3.85 -15.38 6.65
CA GLN A 108 -4.82 -15.66 5.59
C GLN A 108 -5.80 -14.51 5.35
N THR A 109 -5.71 -13.46 6.15
CA THR A 109 -6.67 -12.36 6.12
C THR A 109 -6.10 -11.18 5.37
N ARG A 110 -6.96 -10.48 4.63
CA ARG A 110 -6.63 -9.15 4.11
C ARG A 110 -6.43 -8.17 5.27
N GLY A 111 -5.54 -7.21 5.10
CA GLY A 111 -5.29 -6.23 6.15
C GLY A 111 -4.02 -5.41 5.96
N VAL A 112 -3.72 -4.61 6.97
CA VAL A 112 -2.55 -3.74 7.01
C VAL A 112 -1.39 -4.45 7.70
N TYR A 113 -0.23 -4.46 7.06
CA TYR A 113 0.98 -5.10 7.56
C TYR A 113 2.21 -4.24 7.36
N TRP A 114 3.21 -4.44 8.21
CA TRP A 114 4.52 -3.83 8.08
C TRP A 114 5.39 -4.61 7.09
N ILE A 115 5.84 -3.93 6.04
CA ILE A 115 6.65 -4.50 4.96
C ILE A 115 7.98 -3.76 4.89
N LYS A 116 9.08 -4.49 4.73
CA LYS A 116 10.42 -3.92 4.55
C LYS A 116 10.49 -3.16 3.23
N THR A 117 11.01 -1.94 3.27
CA THR A 117 11.18 -1.10 2.07
C THR A 117 12.65 -0.91 1.69
N SER A 118 13.59 -1.28 2.57
CA SER A 118 15.01 -1.18 2.28
C SER A 118 15.82 -2.33 2.86
N LEU A 119 17.08 -2.40 2.43
CA LEU A 119 18.04 -3.40 2.90
C LEU A 119 18.44 -3.20 4.37
N LYS A 120 18.10 -2.06 4.98
CA LYS A 120 18.30 -1.85 6.41
C LYS A 120 17.11 -2.45 7.17
N GLU A 121 17.40 -3.25 8.19
CA GLU A 121 16.39 -4.01 8.92
C GLU A 121 15.34 -3.15 9.64
N ASP A 122 15.64 -1.88 9.89
CA ASP A 122 14.80 -0.91 10.59
C ASP A 122 13.89 -0.08 9.67
N GLU A 123 14.05 -0.17 8.35
CA GLU A 123 13.24 0.60 7.40
C GLU A 123 12.08 -0.24 6.85
N ALA A 124 10.91 -0.08 7.50
CA ALA A 124 9.65 -0.69 7.09
C ALA A 124 8.51 0.33 7.05
N THR A 125 7.48 0.04 6.25
CA THR A 125 6.27 0.85 6.19
C THR A 125 5.01 -0.01 6.23
N LYS A 126 3.89 0.60 6.61
CA LYS A 126 2.60 -0.08 6.59
C LYS A 126 1.99 0.02 5.19
N THR A 127 1.44 -1.10 4.72
CA THR A 127 0.65 -1.14 3.50
C THR A 127 -0.40 -2.25 3.56
N PHE A 128 -1.36 -2.22 2.65
CA PHE A 128 -2.41 -3.22 2.53
C PHE A 128 -1.91 -4.49 1.83
N CYS A 129 -2.25 -5.65 2.39
CA CYS A 129 -2.04 -6.97 1.81
C CYS A 129 -3.38 -7.62 1.43
N ASP A 130 -3.50 -8.07 0.18
CA ASP A 130 -4.56 -8.99 -0.24
C ASP A 130 -4.06 -10.44 -0.17
N MET A 131 -4.19 -11.03 1.02
CA MET A 131 -3.75 -12.40 1.30
C MET A 131 -4.68 -13.46 0.70
N GLU A 132 -5.97 -13.18 0.57
CA GLU A 132 -6.97 -14.10 0.00
C GLU A 132 -6.70 -14.38 -1.48
N ASN A 133 -6.11 -13.42 -2.19
CA ASN A 133 -5.77 -13.55 -3.61
C ASN A 133 -4.29 -13.91 -3.86
N GLY A 134 -3.63 -14.50 -2.87
CA GLY A 134 -2.27 -15.04 -2.99
C GLY A 134 -1.14 -14.14 -2.48
N GLY A 135 -1.47 -13.15 -1.65
CA GLY A 135 -0.49 -12.33 -0.93
C GLY A 135 0.05 -11.16 -1.75
N TRP A 136 -0.84 -10.34 -2.31
CA TRP A 136 -0.47 -9.14 -3.03
C TRP A 136 -0.19 -7.98 -2.07
N THR A 137 0.92 -7.28 -2.29
CA THR A 137 1.30 -6.06 -1.58
C THR A 137 0.88 -4.85 -2.39
N LEU A 138 0.06 -3.97 -1.80
CA LEU A 138 -0.26 -2.67 -2.40
C LEU A 138 0.97 -1.75 -2.27
N GLU A 139 1.34 -1.09 -3.35
CA GLU A 139 2.54 -0.23 -3.34
C GLU A 139 2.25 1.18 -3.79
N ILE A 140 1.19 1.34 -4.58
CA ILE A 140 0.89 2.62 -5.19
C ILE A 140 -0.59 2.80 -5.44
N SER A 141 -1.02 4.01 -5.15
CA SER A 141 -2.25 4.62 -5.64
C SER A 141 -1.84 5.93 -6.32
N ILE A 142 -1.84 5.98 -7.66
CA ILE A 142 -1.32 7.15 -8.40
C ILE A 142 -2.46 8.07 -8.80
N ALA A 143 -2.25 9.37 -8.52
CA ALA A 143 -2.72 10.51 -9.33
C ALA A 143 -1.56 11.53 -9.42
N ASN A 144 -0.66 11.38 -10.42
CA ASN A 144 0.50 12.23 -10.74
C ASN A 144 1.60 12.45 -9.66
N GLY A 145 2.87 12.11 -9.96
CA GLY A 145 4.03 12.58 -9.16
C GLY A 145 5.24 11.64 -9.09
N SER A 146 6.24 12.02 -8.28
CA SER A 146 7.52 11.32 -8.11
C SER A 146 7.52 10.26 -6.99
N TRP A 147 8.34 9.21 -7.17
CA TRP A 147 8.34 7.99 -6.36
C TRP A 147 9.27 8.03 -5.13
N LYS A 148 9.09 9.04 -4.29
CA LYS A 148 9.62 9.00 -2.92
C LYS A 148 8.44 8.78 -1.99
N ASN A 149 8.60 8.04 -0.89
CA ASN A 149 7.52 7.75 0.06
C ASN A 149 6.62 8.98 0.28
N VAL A 150 5.46 9.01 -0.36
CA VAL A 150 4.51 10.11 -0.32
C VAL A 150 3.19 9.50 0.11
N ASN A 151 2.58 10.09 1.15
CA ASN A 151 1.21 9.79 1.56
C ASN A 151 0.91 8.29 1.75
N THR A 152 1.84 7.56 2.39
CA THR A 152 1.73 6.11 2.62
C THR A 152 0.51 5.72 3.46
N GLU A 153 -0.12 6.68 4.16
CA GLU A 153 -1.39 6.46 4.86
C GLU A 153 -2.53 6.03 3.93
N GLN A 154 -2.52 6.45 2.66
CA GLN A 154 -3.52 6.00 1.69
C GLN A 154 -3.23 4.59 1.16
N LEU A 155 -2.04 4.03 1.39
CA LEU A 155 -1.74 2.64 1.04
C LEU A 155 -2.28 1.64 2.08
N LEU A 156 -2.95 2.12 3.13
CA LEU A 156 -3.56 1.27 4.16
C LEU A 156 -4.91 0.70 3.73
N ALA A 157 -5.44 1.13 2.59
CA ALA A 157 -6.67 0.61 1.99
C ALA A 157 -6.51 0.56 0.46
N PRO A 158 -7.13 -0.42 -0.21
CA PRO A 158 -7.11 -0.51 -1.67
C PRO A 158 -8.21 0.35 -2.30
N GLU A 159 -8.21 1.63 -1.96
CA GLU A 159 -9.18 2.61 -2.44
C GLU A 159 -8.45 3.83 -3.00
N MET A 160 -9.01 4.42 -4.07
CA MET A 160 -8.50 5.64 -4.66
C MET A 160 -9.38 6.81 -4.23
N ASP A 161 -8.85 7.72 -3.41
CA ASP A 161 -9.57 8.94 -2.99
C ASP A 161 -9.95 9.77 -4.22
N THR A 162 -11.26 9.99 -4.39
CA THR A 162 -11.85 10.68 -5.54
C THR A 162 -11.81 12.20 -5.39
N GLY A 163 -11.47 12.73 -4.21
CA GLY A 163 -11.55 14.16 -3.90
C GLY A 163 -10.22 14.91 -3.97
N LYS A 164 -9.08 14.21 -4.01
CA LYS A 164 -7.76 14.81 -3.88
C LYS A 164 -6.76 14.05 -4.76
N ALA A 165 -6.27 14.69 -5.83
CA ALA A 165 -5.22 14.16 -6.70
C ALA A 165 -3.86 14.10 -5.97
N TRP A 166 -3.68 13.09 -5.12
CA TRP A 166 -2.46 12.90 -4.35
C TRP A 166 -1.90 11.52 -4.69
N LEU A 167 -0.71 11.50 -5.29
CA LEU A 167 0.11 10.31 -5.38
C LEU A 167 0.34 9.74 -3.97
N SER A 168 0.10 8.45 -3.83
CA SER A 168 0.44 7.68 -2.64
C SER A 168 1.31 6.52 -3.06
N CYS A 169 2.56 6.48 -2.59
CA CYS A 169 3.55 5.50 -3.00
C CYS A 169 4.53 5.18 -1.87
N LEU A 170 5.06 3.95 -1.91
CA LEU A 170 6.22 3.54 -1.13
C LEU A 170 7.40 3.19 -2.06
N ASP A 171 8.63 3.27 -1.57
CA ASP A 171 9.80 2.76 -2.28
C ASP A 171 9.76 1.23 -2.30
N ALA A 172 9.28 0.69 -3.40
CA ALA A 172 9.02 -0.73 -3.56
C ALA A 172 10.12 -1.47 -4.33
N ARG A 173 11.26 -0.83 -4.59
CA ARG A 173 12.32 -1.43 -5.41
C ARG A 173 12.88 -2.70 -4.78
N LEU A 174 13.01 -2.74 -3.45
CA LEU A 174 13.46 -3.95 -2.76
C LEU A 174 12.47 -5.09 -3.01
N LEU A 175 11.19 -4.83 -2.78
CA LEU A 175 10.11 -5.79 -2.97
C LEU A 175 10.08 -6.27 -4.43
N ALA A 176 10.09 -5.36 -5.40
CA ALA A 176 10.07 -5.69 -6.82
C ALA A 176 11.26 -6.54 -7.29
N VAL A 177 12.45 -6.29 -6.73
CA VAL A 177 13.68 -6.97 -7.17
C VAL A 177 13.88 -8.30 -6.45
N GLN A 178 13.66 -8.36 -5.13
CA GLN A 178 14.03 -9.51 -4.32
C GLN A 178 12.86 -10.42 -3.94
N HIS A 179 11.65 -9.89 -3.83
CA HIS A 179 10.54 -10.59 -3.19
C HIS A 179 9.30 -10.75 -4.07
N ALA A 180 9.25 -10.07 -5.21
CA ALA A 180 8.16 -10.13 -6.17
C ALA A 180 8.55 -10.88 -7.45
N SER A 181 7.58 -11.59 -7.99
CA SER A 181 7.57 -12.29 -9.26
C SER A 181 6.61 -11.68 -10.27
N ASP A 182 5.50 -11.11 -9.79
CA ASP A 182 4.43 -10.54 -10.59
C ASP A 182 4.15 -9.09 -10.17
N VAL A 183 3.66 -8.30 -11.13
CA VAL A 183 3.09 -6.97 -10.92
C VAL A 183 1.67 -6.94 -11.47
N MET A 184 0.78 -6.17 -10.84
CA MET A 184 -0.60 -6.00 -11.26
C MET A 184 -1.02 -4.53 -11.19
N PHE A 185 -1.80 -4.11 -12.19
CA PHE A 185 -2.63 -2.91 -12.10
C PHE A 185 -4.08 -3.33 -11.85
N SER A 186 -4.79 -2.67 -10.94
CA SER A 186 -6.21 -2.89 -10.71
C SER A 186 -7.02 -1.60 -10.59
N SER A 187 -8.32 -1.70 -10.83
CA SER A 187 -9.31 -0.69 -10.43
C SER A 187 -9.38 -0.57 -8.91
N GLY A 188 -9.98 0.50 -8.42
CA GLY A 188 -10.14 0.81 -6.99
C GLY A 188 -11.58 0.68 -6.51
N ASP A 189 -12.38 -0.08 -7.25
CA ASP A 189 -13.81 -0.29 -7.01
C ASP A 189 -14.08 -1.38 -5.96
N ASN A 190 -13.04 -2.03 -5.44
CA ASN A 190 -13.13 -3.01 -4.36
C ASN A 190 -12.36 -2.53 -3.12
N PRO A 191 -13.01 -1.91 -2.13
CA PRO A 191 -12.34 -1.45 -0.92
C PRO A 191 -11.80 -2.60 -0.06
N GLY A 192 -12.18 -3.85 -0.37
CA GLY A 192 -11.70 -5.03 0.30
C GLY A 192 -10.42 -5.62 -0.28
N GLY A 193 -9.96 -5.26 -1.48
CA GLY A 193 -8.80 -5.90 -2.10
C GLY A 193 -8.60 -5.53 -3.56
N ILE A 194 -8.16 -6.50 -4.38
CA ILE A 194 -8.00 -6.28 -5.83
C ILE A 194 -9.34 -5.89 -6.47
N GLY A 195 -9.32 -4.85 -7.30
CA GLY A 195 -10.48 -4.34 -8.04
C GLY A 195 -11.08 -5.34 -9.03
N SER A 196 -12.31 -5.06 -9.50
CA SER A 196 -13.01 -5.96 -10.44
C SER A 196 -12.33 -6.07 -11.80
N LYS A 197 -11.51 -5.08 -12.17
CA LYS A 197 -10.72 -5.05 -13.39
C LYS A 197 -9.25 -4.95 -13.04
N TRP A 198 -8.44 -5.76 -13.70
CA TRP A 198 -7.01 -5.82 -13.44
C TRP A 198 -6.24 -6.42 -14.60
N VAL A 199 -4.99 -6.03 -14.75
CA VAL A 199 -4.03 -6.76 -15.57
C VAL A 199 -2.81 -7.10 -14.75
N GLN A 200 -2.18 -8.24 -15.01
CA GLN A 200 -0.97 -8.67 -14.33
C GLN A 200 0.02 -9.30 -15.29
N TRP A 201 1.30 -9.23 -14.96
CA TRP A 201 2.35 -9.93 -15.68
C TRP A 201 3.55 -10.24 -14.79
N LYS A 202 4.38 -11.16 -15.25
CA LYS A 202 5.65 -11.49 -14.60
C LYS A 202 6.66 -10.37 -14.81
N LEU A 203 7.29 -9.94 -13.72
CA LEU A 203 8.40 -9.01 -13.77
C LEU A 203 9.61 -9.65 -14.50
N PRO A 204 10.36 -8.91 -15.33
CA PRO A 204 11.45 -9.42 -16.16
C PRO A 204 12.68 -9.80 -15.33
N SER A 205 13.48 -10.76 -15.75
CA SER A 205 14.76 -11.09 -15.08
C SER A 205 15.79 -9.96 -15.21
N GLY A 206 16.84 -10.00 -14.38
CA GLY A 206 17.96 -9.05 -14.45
C GLY A 206 17.69 -7.68 -13.81
N ARG A 207 16.66 -7.58 -12.98
CA ARG A 207 16.36 -6.39 -12.18
C ARG A 207 17.42 -6.24 -11.09
N GLU A 208 17.83 -5.01 -10.84
CA GLU A 208 18.79 -4.68 -9.78
C GLU A 208 18.23 -3.55 -8.94
N TYR A 209 18.39 -3.64 -7.61
CA TYR A 209 17.84 -2.67 -6.66
C TYR A 209 18.26 -1.23 -6.96
N SER A 210 19.50 -1.02 -7.40
CA SER A 210 20.04 0.30 -7.72
C SER A 210 19.49 0.93 -9.01
N THR A 211 18.95 0.11 -9.93
CA THR A 211 18.58 0.56 -11.28
C THR A 211 17.10 0.36 -11.62
N TRP A 212 16.40 -0.53 -10.92
CA TRP A 212 14.96 -0.76 -11.09
C TRP A 212 14.16 0.50 -10.73
N TRP A 213 13.30 0.96 -11.64
CA TRP A 213 12.46 2.15 -11.45
C TRP A 213 13.22 3.39 -10.98
N ASN A 214 14.45 3.57 -11.48
CA ASN A 214 15.31 4.68 -11.12
C ASN A 214 15.70 5.50 -12.37
N HIS A 215 15.17 6.72 -12.48
CA HIS A 215 15.51 7.65 -13.58
C HIS A 215 17.01 7.98 -13.65
N GLY A 216 17.75 7.87 -12.55
CA GLY A 216 19.20 8.06 -12.51
C GLY A 216 20.01 7.07 -13.37
N VAL A 217 19.38 6.00 -13.87
CA VAL A 217 19.97 5.11 -14.90
C VAL A 217 20.20 5.84 -16.23
N THR A 218 19.50 6.96 -16.47
CA THR A 218 19.47 7.77 -17.70
C THR A 218 18.67 7.13 -18.84
N GLN A 219 18.02 8.00 -19.64
CA GLN A 219 17.24 7.58 -20.80
C GLN A 219 18.06 6.76 -21.82
N ALA A 220 19.31 7.16 -22.09
CA ALA A 220 20.16 6.48 -23.08
C ALA A 220 20.43 5.01 -22.73
N LYS A 221 20.67 4.70 -21.44
CA LYS A 221 20.85 3.31 -20.98
C LYS A 221 19.57 2.50 -21.03
N VAL A 222 18.43 3.12 -20.74
CA VAL A 222 17.13 2.43 -20.81
C VAL A 222 16.75 2.14 -22.26
N GLN A 223 17.01 3.06 -23.18
CA GLN A 223 16.71 2.88 -24.60
C GLN A 223 17.55 1.80 -25.28
N SER A 224 18.83 1.65 -24.90
CA SER A 224 19.70 0.60 -25.42
C SER A 224 19.51 -0.75 -24.76
N ALA A 225 18.68 -0.83 -23.71
CA ALA A 225 18.44 -2.06 -22.97
C ALA A 225 17.64 -3.07 -23.79
N ASP A 226 18.04 -4.34 -23.69
CA ASP A 226 17.22 -5.42 -24.20
C ASP A 226 15.85 -5.44 -23.51
N THR A 227 14.84 -5.66 -24.34
CA THR A 227 13.44 -5.76 -23.91
C THR A 227 12.97 -7.20 -24.11
N SER A 228 12.42 -7.82 -23.09
CA SER A 228 11.88 -9.17 -23.17
C SER A 228 10.36 -9.13 -23.37
N GLN A 229 9.82 -10.21 -23.95
CA GLN A 229 8.38 -10.40 -24.02
C GLN A 229 7.86 -10.79 -22.63
N VAL A 230 6.73 -10.19 -22.25
CA VAL A 230 5.95 -10.57 -21.07
C VAL A 230 4.52 -10.87 -21.51
N THR A 231 3.90 -11.88 -20.90
CA THR A 231 2.48 -12.17 -21.13
C THR A 231 1.66 -11.47 -20.07
N VAL A 232 0.89 -10.46 -20.49
CA VAL A 232 -0.10 -9.79 -19.65
C VAL A 232 -1.39 -10.62 -19.66
N LYS A 233 -1.95 -10.86 -18.47
CA LYS A 233 -3.24 -11.52 -18.27
C LYS A 233 -4.24 -10.51 -17.71
N ALA A 234 -5.46 -10.51 -18.22
CA ALA A 234 -6.53 -9.62 -17.78
C ALA A 234 -7.62 -10.36 -17.00
N TRP A 235 -8.39 -9.60 -16.22
CA TRP A 235 -9.53 -10.06 -15.41
C TRP A 235 -10.56 -10.90 -16.16
N ASN A 236 -10.73 -10.66 -17.47
CA ASN A 236 -11.72 -11.33 -18.31
C ASN A 236 -11.18 -12.60 -19.00
N GLY A 237 -10.00 -13.09 -18.60
CA GLY A 237 -9.37 -14.28 -19.17
C GLY A 237 -8.55 -14.02 -20.44
N ASN A 238 -8.60 -12.80 -21.00
CA ASN A 238 -7.78 -12.46 -22.15
C ASN A 238 -6.29 -12.37 -21.78
N THR A 239 -5.44 -12.60 -22.78
CA THR A 239 -3.99 -12.43 -22.65
C THR A 239 -3.44 -11.59 -23.78
N LYS A 240 -2.30 -10.96 -23.55
CA LYS A 240 -1.58 -10.19 -24.55
C LYS A 240 -0.07 -10.29 -24.37
N VAL A 241 0.65 -10.36 -25.49
CA VAL A 241 2.11 -10.26 -25.48
C VAL A 241 2.47 -8.77 -25.47
N CYS A 242 3.17 -8.37 -24.41
CA CYS A 242 3.73 -7.05 -24.22
C CYS A 242 5.25 -7.16 -24.04
N TYR A 243 5.90 -6.04 -23.76
CA TYR A 243 7.34 -5.93 -23.72
C TYR A 243 7.79 -5.13 -22.50
N GLN A 244 8.84 -5.58 -21.82
CA GLN A 244 9.42 -4.87 -20.68
C GLN A 244 10.94 -5.09 -20.62
N ASN A 245 11.71 -4.05 -20.30
CA ASN A 245 13.15 -4.14 -20.09
C ASN A 245 13.50 -4.35 -18.60
N LYS A 246 14.76 -4.70 -18.34
CA LYS A 246 15.27 -5.00 -16.99
C LYS A 246 15.29 -3.82 -16.02
N TYR A 247 15.10 -2.59 -16.48
CA TYR A 247 15.03 -1.38 -15.64
C TYR A 247 13.60 -1.09 -15.19
N GLY A 248 12.61 -1.70 -15.86
CA GLY A 248 11.20 -1.46 -15.57
C GLY A 248 10.73 -0.06 -15.95
N ILE A 249 11.53 0.71 -16.71
CA ILE A 249 11.25 2.06 -17.19
C ILE A 249 11.01 2.01 -18.70
N MET A 250 9.96 2.67 -19.18
CA MET A 250 9.61 2.71 -20.59
C MET A 250 10.68 3.45 -21.41
N PRO A 251 11.19 2.90 -22.53
CA PRO A 251 12.39 3.42 -23.20
C PRO A 251 12.17 4.69 -24.04
N LEU A 252 10.94 4.97 -24.48
CA LEU A 252 10.68 6.13 -25.32
C LEU A 252 10.81 7.41 -24.50
N GLN A 253 11.78 8.26 -24.87
CA GLN A 253 12.13 9.47 -24.11
C GLN A 253 10.92 10.33 -23.75
N GLN A 254 10.03 10.52 -24.73
CA GLN A 254 8.87 11.40 -24.68
C GLN A 254 7.74 10.91 -23.76
N HIS A 255 7.84 9.68 -23.27
CA HIS A 255 6.90 9.09 -22.30
C HIS A 255 7.30 9.38 -20.84
N GLY A 256 8.23 10.30 -20.61
CA GLY A 256 8.64 10.73 -19.27
C GLY A 256 9.21 9.61 -18.40
N GLY A 257 9.74 8.55 -19.02
CA GLY A 257 10.26 7.38 -18.32
C GLY A 257 9.20 6.71 -17.43
N SER A 258 8.02 6.44 -17.98
CA SER A 258 6.90 5.80 -17.27
C SER A 258 7.28 4.44 -16.66
N TYR A 259 6.80 4.16 -15.45
CA TYR A 259 6.92 2.88 -14.77
C TYR A 259 5.85 2.74 -13.65
N PRO A 260 5.42 1.51 -13.30
CA PRO A 260 5.72 0.27 -14.00
C PRO A 260 5.09 0.30 -15.40
N TYR A 261 5.55 -0.56 -16.29
CA TYR A 261 5.01 -0.62 -17.65
C TYR A 261 5.08 -2.01 -18.26
N ALA A 262 4.19 -2.24 -19.23
CA ALA A 262 4.34 -3.22 -20.27
C ALA A 262 3.93 -2.56 -21.59
N SER A 263 4.81 -2.53 -22.60
CA SER A 263 4.56 -1.84 -23.87
C SER A 263 4.09 -2.79 -24.98
N VAL A 264 3.41 -2.27 -26.00
CA VAL A 264 2.94 -3.07 -27.14
C VAL A 264 4.08 -3.49 -28.08
N ASN A 265 5.24 -2.85 -27.97
CA ASN A 265 6.44 -3.16 -28.73
C ASN A 265 7.72 -2.85 -27.94
N ARG A 266 8.87 -3.23 -28.50
CA ARG A 266 10.20 -3.03 -27.89
C ARG A 266 10.61 -1.56 -27.76
N GLN A 267 10.01 -0.67 -28.55
CA GLN A 267 10.30 0.77 -28.54
C GLN A 267 9.61 1.51 -27.39
N GLY A 268 8.75 0.86 -26.61
CA GLY A 268 8.07 1.49 -25.48
C GLY A 268 6.79 2.22 -25.86
N ASN A 269 6.07 1.77 -26.89
CA ASN A 269 4.76 2.33 -27.22
C ASN A 269 3.64 1.71 -26.38
N THR A 270 2.55 2.44 -26.22
CA THR A 270 1.29 2.00 -25.62
C THR A 270 0.12 2.26 -26.57
N GLY A 271 -1.04 1.69 -26.27
CA GLY A 271 -2.23 1.77 -27.12
C GLY A 271 -3.49 1.97 -26.28
N VAL A 272 -4.57 2.40 -26.94
CA VAL A 272 -5.91 2.40 -26.35
C VAL A 272 -6.57 1.03 -26.49
N ASN A 273 -7.47 0.72 -25.56
CA ASN A 273 -8.18 -0.56 -25.49
C ASN A 273 -7.20 -1.75 -25.43
N ASP A 274 -6.04 -1.55 -24.79
CA ASP A 274 -4.93 -2.50 -24.74
C ASP A 274 -4.59 -2.87 -23.30
N TYR A 275 -4.14 -4.11 -23.06
CA TYR A 275 -3.67 -4.54 -21.74
C TYR A 275 -2.20 -4.19 -21.48
N CYS A 276 -1.44 -3.80 -22.52
CA CYS A 276 -0.09 -3.27 -22.37
C CYS A 276 -0.15 -1.81 -21.88
N MET A 277 -0.13 -1.63 -20.56
CA MET A 277 -0.33 -0.34 -19.90
C MET A 277 0.93 0.16 -19.20
N ALA A 278 0.94 1.45 -18.90
CA ALA A 278 1.99 2.10 -18.13
C ALA A 278 1.45 3.19 -17.22
N VAL A 279 2.21 3.45 -16.16
CA VAL A 279 1.93 4.55 -15.25
C VAL A 279 2.97 5.64 -15.45
N GLY A 280 2.52 6.84 -15.80
CA GLY A 280 3.41 7.97 -15.97
C GLY A 280 3.76 8.62 -14.64
N VAL A 281 5.02 9.06 -14.55
CA VAL A 281 5.68 9.47 -13.29
C VAL A 281 6.20 10.90 -13.34
N MET A 282 5.98 11.58 -14.46
CA MET A 282 6.39 12.96 -14.73
C MET A 282 5.19 13.76 -15.22
N SER A 283 5.10 15.05 -14.92
CA SER A 283 4.01 15.91 -15.44
C SER A 283 4.23 16.24 -16.91
N ALA A 284 3.15 16.43 -17.67
CA ALA A 284 3.25 16.93 -19.05
C ALA A 284 4.01 18.26 -19.12
N GLY A 285 4.87 18.40 -20.13
CA GLY A 285 5.77 19.54 -20.32
C GLY A 285 7.06 19.50 -19.49
N SER A 286 7.21 18.53 -18.58
CA SER A 286 8.40 18.43 -17.73
C SER A 286 9.53 17.61 -18.37
N SER A 287 10.75 17.84 -17.90
CA SER A 287 11.96 17.10 -18.30
C SER A 287 12.87 16.85 -17.09
N ALA A 288 13.45 15.66 -16.98
CA ALA A 288 14.37 15.27 -15.91
C ALA A 288 15.22 14.07 -16.35
N ASP A 289 16.50 14.01 -15.96
CA ASP A 289 17.39 12.85 -16.19
C ASP A 289 17.44 12.31 -17.64
N GLY A 290 17.29 13.20 -18.61
CA GLY A 290 17.25 12.87 -20.04
C GLY A 290 15.87 12.46 -20.56
N TRP A 291 14.84 12.40 -19.70
CA TRP A 291 13.44 12.18 -20.05
C TRP A 291 12.72 13.50 -20.35
N SER A 292 11.73 13.43 -21.24
CA SER A 292 10.78 14.52 -21.48
C SER A 292 9.37 13.95 -21.52
N GLN A 293 8.37 14.72 -21.10
CA GLN A 293 7.00 14.24 -21.06
C GLN A 293 6.11 15.12 -21.95
N ASN A 294 5.68 14.60 -23.10
CA ASN A 294 4.90 15.34 -24.09
C ASN A 294 3.41 14.99 -24.14
N ALA A 295 2.86 14.47 -23.04
CA ALA A 295 1.51 13.91 -22.86
C ALA A 295 1.36 12.43 -23.22
N ASN A 296 2.31 11.82 -23.94
CA ASN A 296 2.20 10.44 -24.40
C ASN A 296 2.69 9.43 -23.35
N GLY A 297 2.25 8.18 -23.50
CA GLY A 297 2.68 7.07 -22.64
C GLY A 297 1.88 6.91 -21.34
N PHE A 298 0.83 7.72 -21.12
CA PHE A 298 -0.13 7.58 -20.00
C PHE A 298 -1.40 6.87 -20.44
N ASP A 299 -1.27 5.70 -21.05
CA ASP A 299 -2.41 4.93 -21.54
C ASP A 299 -2.95 3.99 -20.46
N SER A 300 -2.98 4.45 -19.21
CA SER A 300 -3.65 3.78 -18.10
C SER A 300 -5.10 4.28 -17.96
N PRO A 301 -5.99 3.50 -17.32
CA PRO A 301 -7.35 3.90 -16.99
C PRO A 301 -7.40 5.23 -16.25
N GLY A 302 -8.31 6.12 -16.61
CA GLY A 302 -8.64 7.33 -15.85
C GLY A 302 -9.78 7.14 -14.84
N SER A 303 -10.47 6.00 -14.86
CA SER A 303 -11.58 5.67 -13.96
C SER A 303 -11.85 4.17 -13.89
N ASP A 304 -12.67 3.72 -12.94
CA ASP A 304 -13.04 2.30 -12.83
C ASP A 304 -13.88 1.83 -14.05
N SER A 305 -14.59 2.75 -14.72
CA SER A 305 -15.30 2.47 -15.97
C SER A 305 -14.40 2.42 -17.21
N ASP A 306 -13.20 3.00 -17.13
CA ASP A 306 -12.31 3.24 -18.27
C ASP A 306 -11.18 2.20 -18.38
N TRP A 307 -11.55 0.93 -18.34
CA TRP A 307 -10.60 -0.18 -18.39
C TRP A 307 -10.73 -0.97 -19.70
N PRO A 308 -9.60 -1.29 -20.37
CA PRO A 308 -8.24 -0.97 -19.95
C PRO A 308 -7.82 0.50 -20.22
N ASN A 309 -8.47 1.19 -21.16
CA ASN A 309 -8.49 2.66 -21.35
C ASN A 309 -9.18 2.92 -22.70
N ASN A 310 -10.03 3.94 -22.81
CA ASN A 310 -10.74 4.25 -24.05
C ASN A 310 -10.13 5.40 -24.86
N ARG A 311 -9.12 6.09 -24.31
CA ARG A 311 -8.45 7.24 -24.92
C ARG A 311 -6.96 7.27 -24.57
N TYR A 312 -6.20 7.92 -25.45
CA TYR A 312 -4.80 8.22 -25.23
C TYR A 312 -4.66 9.33 -24.19
N ASN A 313 -3.50 9.37 -23.53
CA ASN A 313 -3.01 10.54 -22.79
C ASN A 313 -3.92 10.95 -21.63
N HIS A 314 -4.29 9.99 -20.77
CA HIS A 314 -5.14 10.26 -19.62
C HIS A 314 -4.57 11.32 -18.66
N GLN A 315 -3.23 11.34 -18.48
CA GLN A 315 -2.51 12.22 -17.54
C GLN A 315 -3.09 12.29 -16.11
N SER A 316 -3.93 11.32 -15.77
CA SER A 316 -4.63 11.17 -14.50
C SER A 316 -4.89 9.67 -14.36
N PRO A 317 -3.82 8.86 -14.28
CA PRO A 317 -3.99 7.44 -14.07
C PRO A 317 -4.82 7.24 -12.80
N ARG A 318 -5.76 6.30 -12.84
CA ARG A 318 -6.57 5.88 -11.71
C ARG A 318 -6.41 4.37 -11.60
N VAL A 319 -5.24 3.97 -11.11
CA VAL A 319 -4.84 2.57 -10.95
C VAL A 319 -4.19 2.35 -9.60
N LEU A 320 -4.49 1.20 -9.00
CA LEU A 320 -3.73 0.64 -7.90
C LEU A 320 -2.66 -0.28 -8.46
N VAL A 321 -1.47 -0.28 -7.87
CA VAL A 321 -0.35 -1.13 -8.28
C VAL A 321 0.04 -2.08 -7.17
N TRP A 322 0.18 -3.35 -7.52
CA TRP A 322 0.40 -4.45 -6.60
C TRP A 322 1.59 -5.31 -7.02
N LEU A 323 2.35 -5.85 -6.04
CA LEU A 323 3.41 -6.85 -6.26
C LEU A 323 3.18 -8.15 -5.48
N LYS A 324 3.69 -9.26 -6.04
CA LYS A 324 3.58 -10.60 -5.44
C LYS A 324 4.72 -11.54 -5.82
#